data_AF-A0A2E7UKX5-F1
#
_entry.id   AF-A0A2E7UKX5-F1
#
_cell.length_a   1.000
_cell.length_b   1.000
_cell.length_c   1.000
_cell.angle_alpha   90.00
_cell.angle_beta   90.00
_cell.angle_gamma   90.00
#
_symmetry.space_group_name_H-M   'P 1'
#
loop_
_entity.id
_entity.type
_entity.pdbx_description
1 polymer ?
#
loop_
_entity_poly.entity_id
_entity_poly.type
_entity_poly.pdbx_seq_one_letter_code
_entity_poly.pdbx_strand_id
1 'polypeptide(L)'
;MTGPAYCSGVIIDDQGTVATAYHCVATGLKPQVKLRDGTVAIGQVVAAVPRDDLALLSVPALAGAAPHLDVHPSQPRQGERVWGLGHPFAPAAER
;
A
#
# COMPACT_ATOMS: atom_id res chain seq x y z
N MET A 1 9.89 -11.88 18.02
CA MET A 1 9.06 -12.20 16.84
C MET A 1 7.94 -11.19 16.78
N THR A 2 8.03 -10.21 15.90
CA THR A 2 6.89 -9.34 15.58
C THR A 2 5.96 -10.14 14.67
N GLY A 3 4.66 -10.15 14.96
CA GLY A 3 3.65 -10.79 14.12
C GLY A 3 3.57 -10.16 12.73
N PRO A 4 2.70 -10.65 11.84
CA PRO A 4 2.47 -10.02 10.54
C PRO A 4 2.18 -8.52 10.74
N ALA A 5 2.93 -7.67 10.04
CA ALA A 5 2.70 -6.24 10.03
C ALA A 5 1.49 -5.95 9.14
N TYR A 6 0.43 -5.41 9.73
CA TYR A 6 -0.72 -4.92 8.98
C TYR A 6 -0.47 -3.47 8.62
N CYS A 7 -0.55 -3.19 7.32
CA CYS A 7 -0.30 -1.87 6.77
C CYS A 7 -1.35 -1.51 5.74
N SER A 8 -1.30 -0.26 5.30
CA SER A 8 -2.08 0.23 4.17
C SER A 8 -1.17 0.57 3.00
N GLY A 9 -1.73 0.55 1.80
CA GLY A 9 -1.05 0.92 0.58
C GLY A 9 -2.06 1.44 -0.44
N VAL A 10 -1.55 2.03 -1.52
CA VAL A 10 -2.35 2.65 -2.58
C VAL A 10 -1.88 2.09 -3.91
N ILE A 11 -2.81 1.66 -4.77
CA ILE A 11 -2.51 1.32 -6.16
C ILE A 11 -2.31 2.63 -6.91
N ILE A 12 -1.16 2.82 -7.56
CA ILE A 12 -0.74 4.10 -8.15
C ILE A 12 -0.67 4.10 -9.68
N ASP A 13 -1.01 2.97 -10.33
CA ASP A 13 -1.09 2.85 -11.78
C ASP A 13 -2.02 1.70 -12.20
N ASP A 14 -2.23 1.55 -13.50
CA ASP A 14 -3.02 0.48 -14.11
C ASP A 14 -2.26 -0.86 -14.21
N GLN A 15 -0.97 -0.89 -13.91
CA GLN A 15 -0.10 -2.08 -13.95
C GLN A 15 -0.09 -2.85 -12.62
N GLY A 16 -0.80 -2.35 -11.61
CA GLY A 16 -0.87 -2.98 -10.29
C GLY A 16 0.34 -2.66 -9.41
N THR A 17 0.97 -1.49 -9.58
CA THR A 17 1.98 -0.99 -8.66
C THR A 17 1.31 -0.45 -7.39
N VAL A 18 1.79 -0.91 -6.23
CA VAL A 18 1.30 -0.46 -4.92
C VAL A 18 2.37 0.31 -4.18
N ALA A 19 2.09 1.56 -3.82
CA ALA A 19 2.90 2.36 -2.91
C ALA A 19 2.53 2.08 -1.44
N THR A 20 3.54 1.91 -0.59
CA THR A 20 3.38 1.69 0.86
C THR A 20 4.61 2.18 1.62
N ALA A 21 4.59 2.06 2.95
CA ALA A 21 5.73 2.40 3.78
C ALA A 21 6.79 1.28 3.76
N TYR A 22 8.08 1.63 3.82
CA TYR A 22 9.17 0.66 3.81
C TYR A 22 9.11 -0.27 5.03
N HIS A 23 8.81 0.26 6.21
CA HIS A 23 8.73 -0.55 7.43
C HIS A 23 7.69 -1.68 7.34
N CYS A 24 6.69 -1.57 6.46
CA CYS A 24 5.69 -2.59 6.21
C CYS A 24 6.23 -3.82 5.47
N VAL A 25 7.31 -3.64 4.70
CA VAL A 25 7.91 -4.68 3.86
C VAL A 25 9.31 -5.10 4.36
N ALA A 26 9.85 -4.37 5.33
CA ALA A 26 11.19 -4.59 5.89
C ALA A 26 11.39 -5.95 6.58
N THR A 27 10.32 -6.69 6.87
CA THR A 27 10.40 -8.05 7.45
C THR A 27 10.97 -9.08 6.49
N GLY A 28 11.01 -8.79 5.17
CA GLY A 28 11.47 -9.72 4.14
C GLY A 28 10.46 -10.83 3.80
N LEU A 29 9.27 -10.81 4.40
CA LEU A 29 8.15 -11.68 4.02
C LEU A 29 7.56 -11.24 2.68
N LYS A 30 6.91 -12.17 1.97
CA LYS A 30 6.15 -11.84 0.75
C LYS A 30 4.91 -11.03 1.11
N PRO A 31 4.78 -9.75 0.69
CA PRO A 31 3.61 -8.94 0.99
C PRO A 31 2.34 -9.52 0.36
N GLN A 32 1.26 -9.58 1.15
CA GLN A 32 -0.09 -9.88 0.67
C GLN A 32 -0.88 -8.57 0.59
N VAL A 33 -1.44 -8.28 -0.57
CA VAL A 33 -2.34 -7.15 -0.78
C VAL A 33 -3.78 -7.66 -0.78
N LYS A 34 -4.58 -7.17 0.16
CA LYS A 34 -6.00 -7.51 0.31
C LYS A 34 -6.85 -6.29 -0.03
N LEU A 35 -7.74 -6.44 -1.00
CA LEU A 35 -8.68 -5.41 -1.42
C LEU A 35 -10.00 -5.51 -0.64
N ARG A 36 -10.80 -4.43 -0.72
CA ARG A 36 -12.09 -4.33 -0.01
C ARG A 36 -13.13 -5.34 -0.48
N ASP A 37 -13.05 -5.80 -1.72
CA ASP A 37 -13.92 -6.82 -2.30
C ASP A 37 -13.54 -8.25 -1.88
N GLY A 38 -12.46 -8.42 -1.11
CA GLY A 38 -11.95 -9.71 -0.65
C GLY A 38 -10.87 -10.31 -1.56
N THR A 39 -10.54 -9.67 -2.68
CA THR A 39 -9.42 -10.08 -3.53
C THR A 39 -8.11 -10.06 -2.74
N VAL A 40 -7.32 -11.13 -2.85
CA VAL A 40 -5.98 -11.24 -2.26
C VAL A 40 -4.96 -11.54 -3.35
N ALA A 41 -3.90 -10.75 -3.40
CA ALA A 41 -2.80 -10.91 -4.35
C ALA A 41 -1.44 -10.84 -3.65
N ILE A 42 -0.46 -11.58 -4.17
CA ILE A 42 0.92 -11.55 -3.67
C ILE A 42 1.69 -10.46 -4.42
N GLY A 43 2.32 -9.56 -3.67
CA GLY A 43 3.20 -8.54 -4.23
C GLY A 43 4.68 -8.91 -4.14
N GLN A 44 5.48 -8.27 -4.99
CA GLN A 44 6.94 -8.30 -4.92
C GLN A 44 7.46 -6.87 -4.71
N VAL A 45 8.35 -6.65 -3.76
CA VAL A 45 9.03 -5.36 -3.60
C VAL A 45 9.92 -5.12 -4.83
N VAL A 46 9.67 -4.04 -5.57
CA VAL A 46 10.43 -3.66 -6.77
C VAL A 46 11.29 -2.42 -6.56
N ALA A 47 10.95 -1.59 -5.57
CA ALA A 47 11.78 -0.47 -5.14
C ALA A 47 11.55 -0.18 -3.65
N ALA A 48 12.58 0.32 -2.97
CA ALA A 48 12.48 0.79 -1.60
C ALA A 48 13.47 1.94 -1.38
N VAL A 49 13.05 2.93 -0.58
CA VAL A 49 13.86 4.06 -0.13
C VAL A 49 13.79 4.10 1.40
N PRO A 50 14.65 3.36 2.12
CA PRO A 50 14.55 3.23 3.57
C PRO A 50 14.65 4.55 4.33
N ARG A 51 15.44 5.51 3.82
CA ARG A 51 15.62 6.84 4.43
C ARG A 51 14.32 7.64 4.52
N ASP A 52 13.43 7.45 3.55
CA ASP A 52 12.18 8.21 3.42
C ASP A 52 10.97 7.34 3.79
N ASP A 53 11.20 6.12 4.30
CA ASP A 53 10.19 5.11 4.63
C ASP A 53 9.22 4.78 3.47
N LEU A 54 9.72 4.70 2.24
CA LEU A 54 8.91 4.40 1.04
C LEU A 54 9.25 3.05 0.42
N ALA A 55 8.23 2.35 -0.08
CA ALA A 55 8.40 1.14 -0.89
C ALA A 55 7.33 1.03 -1.98
N LEU A 56 7.71 0.38 -3.09
CA LEU A 56 6.82 0.01 -4.18
C LEU A 56 6.76 -1.51 -4.31
N LEU A 57 5.54 -2.02 -4.45
CA LEU A 57 5.25 -3.41 -4.76
C LEU A 57 4.76 -3.51 -6.20
N SER A 58 5.26 -4.48 -6.96
CA SER A 58 4.61 -4.95 -8.18
C SER A 58 3.61 -6.04 -7.82
N VAL A 59 2.35 -5.85 -8.23
CA VAL A 59 1.26 -6.80 -8.02
C VAL A 59 0.48 -7.00 -9.34
N PRO A 60 1.05 -7.71 -10.33
CA PRO A 60 0.45 -7.82 -11.66
C PRO A 60 -0.97 -8.39 -11.69
N ALA A 61 -1.34 -9.20 -10.69
CA ALA A 61 -2.70 -9.71 -10.53
C ALA A 61 -3.75 -8.62 -10.27
N LEU A 62 -3.33 -7.40 -9.90
CA LEU A 62 -4.20 -6.25 -9.70
C LEU A 62 -4.23 -5.29 -10.91
N ALA A 63 -3.45 -5.56 -11.97
CA ALA A 63 -3.41 -4.73 -13.16
C ALA A 63 -4.79 -4.66 -13.82
N GLY A 64 -5.35 -3.45 -13.96
CA GLY A 64 -6.72 -3.21 -14.45
C GLY A 64 -7.85 -3.79 -13.59
N ALA A 65 -7.55 -4.48 -12.49
CA ALA A 65 -8.55 -5.16 -11.66
C ALA A 65 -9.12 -4.27 -10.55
N ALA A 66 -8.45 -3.18 -10.21
CA ALA A 66 -8.89 -2.24 -9.18
C ALA A 66 -8.58 -0.78 -9.56
N PRO A 67 -9.36 0.19 -9.06
CA PRO A 67 -9.06 1.61 -9.25
C PRO A 67 -7.70 1.98 -8.65
N HIS A 68 -6.99 2.87 -9.32
CA HIS A 68 -5.75 3.48 -8.86
C HIS A 68 -5.96 4.96 -8.53
N LEU A 69 -5.06 5.51 -7.73
CA LEU A 69 -4.98 6.95 -7.46
C LEU A 69 -3.71 7.51 -8.08
N ASP A 70 -3.89 8.56 -8.88
CA ASP A 70 -2.77 9.31 -9.42
C ASP A 70 -2.11 10.16 -8.33
N VAL A 71 -0.78 10.28 -8.42
CA VAL A 71 -0.02 11.21 -7.58
C VAL A 71 -0.22 12.63 -8.12
N HIS A 72 -0.75 13.52 -7.29
CA HIS A 72 -0.93 14.91 -7.67
C HIS A 72 0.45 15.59 -7.87
N PRO A 73 0.66 16.32 -9.00
CA PRO A 73 2.00 16.82 -9.36
C PRO A 73 2.44 18.03 -8.54
N SER A 74 1.52 18.72 -7.85
CA SER A 74 1.82 19.87 -7.01
C SER A 74 1.65 19.56 -5.53
N GLN A 75 2.41 20.28 -4.71
CA GLN A 75 2.29 20.21 -3.26
C GLN A 75 0.92 20.74 -2.78
N PRO A 76 0.35 20.14 -1.71
CA PRO A 76 -0.87 20.64 -1.10
C PRO A 76 -0.63 22.00 -0.44
N ARG A 77 -1.69 22.80 -0.27
CA ARG A 77 -1.60 24.10 0.40
C ARG A 77 -2.02 24.02 1.87
N GLN A 78 -1.47 24.88 2.71
CA GLN A 78 -1.91 24.98 4.09
C GLN A 78 -3.40 25.37 4.15
N GLY A 79 -4.17 24.66 4.97
CA GLY A 79 -5.63 24.85 5.10
C GLY A 79 -6.46 24.04 4.10
N GLU A 80 -5.81 23.30 3.20
CA GLU A 80 -6.50 22.36 2.32
C GLU A 80 -7.11 21.20 3.11
N ARG A 81 -8.30 20.76 2.69
CA ARG A 81 -8.99 19.62 3.30
C ARG A 81 -8.34 18.33 2.83
N VAL A 82 -8.11 17.41 3.76
CA VAL A 82 -7.50 16.11 3.50
C VAL A 82 -8.38 14.98 4.03
N TRP A 83 -8.21 13.79 3.45
CA TRP A 83 -8.84 12.56 3.91
C TRP A 83 -7.76 11.52 4.17
N GLY A 84 -7.72 11.00 5.40
CA GLY A 84 -6.86 9.87 5.75
C GLY A 84 -7.58 8.56 5.45
N LEU A 85 -6.99 7.74 4.57
CA LEU A 85 -7.48 6.41 4.22
C LEU A 85 -6.46 5.38 4.71
N GLY A 86 -6.94 4.34 5.37
CA GLY A 86 -6.10 3.26 5.87
C GLY A 86 -6.92 2.20 6.58
N HIS A 87 -6.22 1.28 7.22
CA HIS A 87 -6.82 0.17 7.95
C HIS A 87 -6.29 0.14 9.40
N PRO A 88 -6.70 1.11 10.25
CA PRO A 88 -6.26 1.17 11.64
C PRO A 88 -6.77 -0.05 12.42
N PHE A 89 -5.93 -0.60 13.30
CA PHE A 89 -6.27 -1.75 14.16
C PHE A 89 -6.70 -3.02 13.40
N ALA A 90 -6.15 -3.29 12.22
CA ALA A 90 -6.52 -4.43 11.37
C ALA A 90 -6.73 -5.78 12.09
N PRO A 91 -5.84 -6.21 13.01
CA PRO A 91 -6.04 -7.48 13.72
C PRO A 91 -7.32 -7.54 14.56
N ALA A 92 -7.87 -6.38 14.95
CA ALA A 92 -9.12 -6.27 15.70
C ALA A 92 -10.34 -6.02 14.80
N ALA A 93 -10.14 -5.60 13.55
CA ALA A 93 -11.19 -5.30 12.59
C ALA A 93 -11.73 -6.54 11.85
N GLU A 94 -11.03 -7.68 11.93
CA GLU A 94 -11.44 -8.96 11.33
C GLU A 94 -12.19 -9.89 12.31
N ARG A 95 -12.64 -9.36 13.47
CA ARG A 95 -13.50 -10.06 14.44
C ARG A 95 -14.95 -9.60 14.28
#